data_AF-A0AA90Q8W1-F1
#
_entry.id   AF-A0AA90Q8W1-F1
#
_cell.length_a   1.000
_cell.length_b   1.000
_cell.length_c   1.000
_cell.angle_alpha   90.00
_cell.angle_beta   90.00
_cell.angle_gamma   90.00
#
_symmetry.space_group_name_H-M   'P 1'
#
loop_
_entity.id
_entity.type
_entity.pdbx_description
1 polymer ?
#
loop_
_entity_poly.entity_id
_entity_poly.type
_entity_poly.pdbx_seq_one_letter_code
_entity_poly.pdbx_strand_id
1 'polypeptide(L)' 'MENGSTSVFMYGEPVALRDKSRIATSTGNEPATEAFKKGVKTNVIKGKAYFTSWSPNVFVEGYNVPRHLDLMTHNHKS' A
#
# COMPACT_ATOMS: atom_id res chain seq x y z
N MET A 1 -6.38 -5.44 2.64
CA MET A 1 -4.99 -5.50 2.15
C MET A 1 -4.84 -6.74 1.28
N GLU A 2 -4.04 -6.70 0.21
CA GLU A 2 -3.78 -7.87 -0.65
C GLU A 2 -2.43 -8.50 -0.33
N ASN A 3 -2.31 -9.82 -0.50
CA ASN A 3 -1.07 -10.59 -0.33
C ASN A 3 -0.36 -10.36 1.01
N GLY A 4 -1.11 -10.27 2.10
CA GLY A 4 -0.55 -10.22 3.45
C GLY A 4 0.02 -11.56 3.91
N SER A 5 0.60 -11.56 5.10
CA SER A 5 1.07 -12.75 5.81
C SER A 5 -0.04 -13.79 5.96
N THR A 6 0.34 -15.06 5.90
CA THR A 6 -0.55 -16.21 6.11
C THR A 6 -0.42 -16.81 7.51
N SER A 7 0.65 -16.47 8.23
CA SER A 7 1.01 -17.06 9.52
C SER A 7 0.99 -16.07 10.67
N VAL A 8 1.12 -14.77 10.41
CA VAL A 8 1.21 -13.73 11.45
C VAL A 8 0.16 -12.65 11.20
N PHE A 9 -0.66 -12.44 12.22
CA PHE A 9 -1.78 -11.51 12.20
C PHE A 9 -1.63 -10.48 13.31
N MET A 10 -2.05 -9.23 13.04
CA MET A 10 -2.20 -8.18 14.03
C MET A 10 -3.67 -7.81 14.13
N TYR A 11 -4.25 -7.94 15.32
CA TYR A 11 -5.69 -7.71 15.55
C TYR A 11 -6.60 -8.54 14.64
N GLY A 12 -6.19 -9.77 14.30
CA GLY A 12 -6.94 -10.67 13.42
C GLY A 12 -6.75 -10.43 11.93
N GLU A 13 -5.99 -9.41 11.53
CA GLU A 13 -5.72 -9.08 10.13
C GLU A 13 -4.28 -9.44 9.74
N PRO A 14 -4.03 -9.90 8.49
CA PRO A 14 -2.70 -10.32 8.07
C PRO A 14 -1.74 -9.14 8.05
N VAL A 15 -0.49 -9.36 8.45
CA VAL A 15 0.56 -8.33 8.42
C VAL A 15 1.05 -8.09 6.98
N ALA A 16 1.41 -6.85 6.64
CA ALA A 16 2.01 -6.53 5.33
C ALA A 16 3.44 -7.09 5.21
N LEU A 17 3.80 -7.56 4.02
CA LEU A 17 5.11 -8.09 3.67
C LEU A 17 5.74 -7.26 2.56
N ARG A 18 7.02 -6.94 2.73
CA ARG A 18 7.85 -6.26 1.74
C ARG A 18 7.71 -6.91 0.35
N ASP A 19 7.59 -6.07 -0.67
CA ASP A 19 7.55 -6.40 -2.10
C ASP A 19 6.43 -7.40 -2.51
N LYS A 20 5.52 -7.72 -1.59
CA LYS A 20 4.40 -8.65 -1.81
C LYS A 20 3.05 -7.99 -1.56
N SER A 21 2.89 -7.41 -0.37
CA SER A 21 1.61 -6.84 0.04
C SER A 21 1.39 -5.46 -0.55
N ARG A 22 0.12 -5.15 -0.80
CA ARG A 22 -0.31 -3.82 -1.28
C ARG A 22 -1.68 -3.45 -0.76
N ILE A 23 -1.98 -2.16 -0.79
CA ILE A 23 -3.34 -1.69 -0.60
C ILE A 23 -4.05 -1.79 -1.95
N ALA A 24 -5.14 -2.57 -2.00
CA ALA A 24 -5.90 -2.83 -3.22
C ALA A 24 -6.42 -1.53 -3.86
N THR A 25 -6.98 -0.65 -3.03
CA THR A 25 -7.52 0.64 -3.44
C THR A 25 -7.08 1.72 -2.46
N SER A 26 -6.22 2.61 -2.93
CA SER A 26 -5.93 3.89 -2.32
C SER A 26 -6.92 4.93 -2.82
N THR A 27 -7.38 5.78 -1.89
CA THR A 27 -8.46 6.75 -2.09
C THR A 27 -8.02 8.20 -1.84
N GLY A 28 -6.70 8.44 -1.69
CA GLY A 28 -6.18 9.75 -1.27
C GLY A 28 -6.52 10.93 -2.19
N ASN A 29 -6.88 10.67 -3.45
CA ASN A 29 -7.28 11.72 -4.39
C ASN A 29 -8.81 11.80 -4.62
N GLU A 30 -9.63 11.08 -3.83
CA GLU A 30 -11.10 11.07 -3.94
C GLU A 30 -11.79 12.45 -4.03
N PRO A 31 -11.30 13.52 -3.38
CA PRO A 31 -11.89 14.85 -3.52
C PRO A 31 -11.81 15.45 -4.93
N ALA A 32 -10.98 14.90 -5.83
CA ALA A 32 -10.90 15.36 -7.21
C ALA A 32 -12.15 14.96 -8.02
N THR A 33 -12.50 15.75 -9.04
CA THR A 33 -13.57 15.40 -9.98
C THR A 33 -12.97 14.72 -11.22
N GLU A 34 -13.60 13.64 -11.70
CA GLU A 34 -13.13 12.89 -12.88
C GLU A 34 -12.99 13.75 -14.16
N ALA A 35 -13.77 14.83 -14.26
CA ALA A 35 -13.76 15.76 -15.38
C ALA A 35 -12.59 16.78 -15.36
N PHE A 36 -11.88 16.92 -14.24
CA PHE A 36 -10.77 17.87 -14.09
C PHE A 36 -9.42 17.17 -13.94
N LYS A 37 -8.33 17.95 -13.80
CA LYS A 37 -7.00 17.40 -13.54
C LYS A 37 -7.00 16.60 -12.22
N LYS A 38 -6.45 15.39 -12.27
CA LYS A 38 -6.41 14.40 -11.17
C LYS A 38 -5.04 14.42 -10.50
N GLY A 39 -4.61 13.30 -9.91
CA GLY A 39 -3.26 13.16 -9.35
C GLY A 39 -2.18 13.57 -10.37
N VAL A 40 -1.26 14.45 -9.96
CA VAL A 40 -0.27 15.10 -10.83
C VAL A 40 0.54 14.13 -11.67
N LYS A 41 0.91 12.98 -11.09
CA LYS A 41 1.75 11.97 -11.76
C LYS A 41 0.95 10.89 -12.47
N THR A 42 -0.11 10.37 -11.82
CA THR A 42 -0.81 9.16 -12.28
C THR A 42 -2.07 9.46 -13.10
N ASN A 43 -2.59 10.69 -13.03
CA ASN A 43 -3.85 11.10 -13.64
C ASN A 43 -5.03 10.18 -13.29
N VAL A 44 -5.04 9.61 -12.09
CA VAL A 44 -6.15 8.80 -11.55
C VAL A 44 -6.50 9.24 -10.12
N ILE A 45 -7.76 8.99 -9.75
CA ILE A 45 -8.33 9.34 -8.45
C ILE A 45 -8.10 8.22 -7.43
N LYS A 46 -8.22 6.97 -7.87
CA LYS A 46 -8.01 5.78 -7.05
C LYS A 46 -7.11 4.80 -7.79
N GLY A 47 -6.47 3.90 -7.05
CA GLY A 47 -5.69 2.81 -7.62
C GLY A 47 -4.90 2.07 -6.55
N LYS A 48 -4.09 1.10 -6.94
CA LYS A 48 -3.25 0.35 -6.00
C LYS A 48 -2.20 1.25 -5.36
N ALA A 49 -1.83 0.97 -4.12
CA ALA A 49 -0.72 1.63 -3.42
C ALA A 49 0.26 0.59 -2.87
N TYR A 50 1.56 0.88 -3.03
CA TYR A 50 2.65 -0.06 -2.74
C TYR A 50 3.60 0.53 -1.70
N PHE A 51 4.08 -0.29 -0.78
CA PHE A 51 5.12 0.10 0.16
C PHE A 51 6.46 0.23 -0.56
N THR A 52 7.22 1.26 -0.22
CA THR A 52 8.56 1.55 -0.78
C THR A 52 9.65 1.60 0.28
N SER A 53 9.25 1.46 1.55
CA SER A 53 10.16 1.26 2.69
C SER A 53 9.50 0.35 3.72
N TRP A 54 10.31 -0.12 4.66
CA TRP A 54 9.95 -1.17 5.61
C TRP A 54 10.92 -1.16 6.79
N SER A 55 10.61 -1.95 7.83
CA SER A 55 11.51 -2.14 8.97
C SER A 55 12.87 -2.72 8.55
N PRO A 56 14.01 -2.21 9.07
CA PRO A 56 15.33 -2.75 8.73
C PRO A 56 15.63 -4.10 9.38
N ASN A 57 14.92 -4.47 10.45
CA ASN A 57 15.28 -5.61 11.31
C ASN A 57 14.09 -6.47 11.76
N VAL A 58 12.86 -6.09 11.47
CA VAL A 58 11.67 -6.91 11.78
C VAL A 58 11.23 -7.63 10.52
N PHE A 59 11.16 -8.97 10.62
CA PHE A 59 10.81 -9.85 9.52
C PHE A 59 9.64 -10.75 9.88
N VAL A 60 8.75 -10.98 8.93
CA VAL A 60 7.64 -11.95 8.99
C VAL A 60 7.69 -12.76 7.70
N GLU A 61 7.61 -14.09 7.81
CA GLU A 61 7.71 -15.00 6.66
C GLU A 61 8.96 -14.78 5.78
N GLY A 62 10.04 -14.25 6.37
CA GLY A 62 11.29 -13.90 5.68
C GLY A 62 11.30 -12.53 4.99
N TYR A 63 10.23 -11.73 5.11
CA TYR A 63 10.12 -10.41 4.50
C TYR A 63 10.10 -9.31 5.57
N ASN A 64 10.74 -8.18 5.28
CA ASN A 64 10.62 -6.99 6.11
C ASN A 64 9.16 -6.54 6.20
N VAL A 65 8.77 -5.97 7.35
CA VAL A 65 7.41 -5.51 7.60
C VAL A 65 7.29 -3.99 7.44
N PRO A 66 6.35 -3.47 6.63
CA PRO A 66 6.00 -2.05 6.61
C PRO A 66 5.37 -1.58 7.93
N ARG A 67 5.64 -0.34 8.29
CA ARG A 67 5.22 0.29 9.55
C ARG A 67 4.40 1.55 9.28
N HIS A 68 3.76 2.05 10.33
CA HIS A 68 3.20 3.39 10.33
C HIS A 68 4.33 4.39 9.98
N LEU A 69 4.13 5.20 8.94
CA LEU A 69 5.09 6.16 8.36
C LEU A 69 6.12 5.60 7.36
N ASP A 70 6.13 4.31 7.06
CA ASP A 70 6.92 3.84 5.92
C ASP A 70 6.31 4.39 4.61
N LEU A 71 7.18 4.90 3.73
CA LEU A 71 6.82 5.51 2.46
C LEU A 71 6.02 4.56 1.56
N MET A 72 5.05 5.12 0.84
CA MET A 72 4.25 4.40 -0.15
C MET A 72 4.12 5.18 -1.45
N THR A 73 3.95 4.46 -2.55
CA THR A 73 3.36 5.05 -3.77
C THR A 73 1.84 5.04 -3.66
N HIS A 74 1.18 5.87 -4.46
CA HIS A 74 -0.29 5.97 -4.47
C HIS A 74 -0.87 5.94 -5.87
N ASN A 75 -2.09 5.40 -5.95
CA ASN A 75 -2.97 5.48 -7.12
C ASN A 75 -2.30 5.03 -8.42
N HIS A 76 -1.69 3.84 -8.43
CA HIS A 76 -1.14 3.24 -9.65
C HIS A 76 -2.26 2.88 -10.63
N LYS A 77 -2.04 3.17 -11.92
CA LYS A 77 -2.94 2.84 -13.02
C LYS A 77 -2.65 1.42 -13.50
N SER A 78 -3.66 0.53 -13.40
CA SER A 78 -3.69 -0.90 -13.78
C SER A 78 -2.54 -1.76 -13.25
#